data_AF-A0A6M5YME8-F1
#
_entry.id   AF-A0A6M5YME8-F1
#
_cell.length_a   1.000
_cell.length_b   1.000
_cell.length_c   1.000
_cell.angle_alpha   90.00
_cell.angle_beta   90.00
_cell.angle_gamma   90.00
#
_symmetry.space_group_name_H-M   'P 1'
#
loop_
_entity.id
_entity.type
_entity.pdbx_description
1 polymer ?
#
loop_
_entity_poly.entity_id
_entity_poly.type
_entity_poly.pdbx_seq_one_letter_code
_entity_poly.pdbx_strand_id
1 'polypeptide(L)'
;MTRFKHGPKPVIGLVGAIGAGKSTAAKCFTARGGYAIDADALGHEALQQPEIIAALVGKWGEGICKPDGTLDRREIGRIVFADPRQRNALEATVFPYIGERTRQEIFSAQVNPAVAFVLLDAAVLLEAGWGEMVDRLVYVDAPRDTRLARLAARNGWTEAELTAREAAQWPAAEKRARANAVLVNDAGIADLQCQVDRWLAEQSPPHAARTQEILNSD
;
A
#
# COMPACT_ATOMS: atom_id res chain seq x y z
N MET A 1 -14.95 -24.15 0.82
CA MET A 1 -13.69 -23.39 0.70
C MET A 1 -14.03 -21.92 0.60
N THR A 2 -13.50 -21.08 1.48
CA THR A 2 -13.65 -19.62 1.35
C THR A 2 -13.00 -19.19 0.02
N ARG A 3 -13.78 -18.60 -0.89
CA ARG A 3 -13.27 -18.13 -2.18
C ARG A 3 -13.11 -16.62 -2.10
N PHE A 4 -11.87 -16.16 -2.19
CA PHE A 4 -11.54 -14.73 -2.25
C PHE A 4 -11.67 -14.23 -3.69
N LYS A 5 -11.74 -12.90 -3.87
CA LYS A 5 -12.02 -12.27 -5.17
C LYS A 5 -11.10 -12.77 -6.29
N HIS A 6 -9.83 -13.02 -5.96
CA HIS A 6 -8.78 -13.35 -6.93
C HIS A 6 -8.30 -14.80 -6.85
N GLY A 7 -8.82 -15.63 -5.95
CA GLY A 7 -8.36 -17.01 -5.79
C GLY A 7 -8.54 -17.59 -4.38
N PRO A 8 -7.76 -18.63 -4.02
CA PRO A 8 -7.82 -19.25 -2.71
C PRO A 8 -7.12 -18.44 -1.60
N LYS A 9 -6.26 -17.46 -1.95
CA LYS A 9 -5.53 -16.64 -0.98
C LYS A 9 -6.13 -15.24 -0.90
N PRO A 10 -6.26 -14.65 0.31
CA PRO A 10 -6.79 -13.30 0.43
C PRO A 10 -5.80 -12.26 -0.11
N VAL A 11 -6.35 -11.22 -0.72
CA VAL A 11 -5.63 -9.96 -0.99
C VAL A 11 -5.96 -8.98 0.12
N ILE A 12 -4.94 -8.59 0.87
CA ILE A 12 -5.02 -7.69 2.01
C ILE A 12 -4.47 -6.33 1.57
N GLY A 13 -5.34 -5.33 1.52
CA GLY A 13 -4.93 -3.94 1.30
C GLY A 13 -4.39 -3.33 2.58
N LEU A 14 -3.25 -2.66 2.49
CA LEU A 14 -2.68 -1.89 3.59
C LEU A 14 -2.74 -0.41 3.27
N VAL A 15 -3.48 0.33 4.10
CA VAL A 15 -3.57 1.80 4.10
C VAL A 15 -3.18 2.32 5.47
N GLY A 16 -2.95 3.62 5.62
CA GLY A 16 -2.68 4.17 6.95
C GLY A 16 -2.52 5.68 6.98
N ALA A 17 -2.50 6.24 8.18
CA ALA A 17 -2.19 7.65 8.36
C ALA A 17 -0.74 7.93 7.95
N ILE A 18 -0.49 9.13 7.42
CA ILE A 18 0.86 9.55 7.03
C ILE A 18 1.80 9.51 8.24
N GLY A 19 2.90 8.76 8.16
CA GLY A 19 3.82 8.60 9.28
C GLY A 19 3.41 7.57 10.35
N ALA A 20 2.30 6.85 10.18
CA ALA A 20 1.88 5.79 11.10
C ALA A 20 2.79 4.55 11.10
N GLY A 21 3.66 4.41 10.09
CA GLY A 21 4.54 3.24 9.97
C GLY A 21 3.92 2.09 9.19
N LYS A 22 3.13 2.40 8.15
CA LYS A 22 2.61 1.43 7.17
C LYS A 22 3.68 0.45 6.67
N SER A 23 4.86 0.95 6.29
CA SER A 23 5.98 0.11 5.85
C SER A 23 6.50 -0.83 6.95
N THR A 24 6.38 -0.44 8.23
CA THR A 24 6.71 -1.31 9.36
C THR A 24 5.69 -2.43 9.50
N ALA A 25 4.39 -2.11 9.43
CA ALA A 25 3.33 -3.11 9.42
C ALA A 25 3.46 -4.06 8.23
N ALA A 26 3.78 -3.54 7.03
CA ALA A 26 4.02 -4.35 5.85
C ALA A 26 5.14 -5.38 6.08
N LYS A 27 6.25 -4.98 6.70
CA LYS A 27 7.32 -5.92 7.10
C LYS A 27 6.85 -6.98 8.10
N CYS A 28 5.97 -6.60 9.05
CA CYS A 28 5.39 -7.57 9.96
C CYS A 28 4.54 -8.61 9.21
N PHE A 29 3.72 -8.19 8.26
CA PHE A 29 2.93 -9.08 7.41
C PHE A 29 3.80 -9.98 6.53
N THR A 30 4.81 -9.44 5.84
CA THR A 30 5.67 -10.24 4.95
C THR A 30 6.47 -11.29 5.70
N ALA A 31 6.91 -11.00 6.93
CA ALA A 31 7.56 -11.97 7.82
C ALA A 31 6.66 -13.18 8.19
N ARG A 32 5.36 -13.13 7.89
CA ARG A 32 4.35 -14.16 8.18
C ARG A 32 3.81 -14.83 6.91
N GLY A 33 4.61 -14.82 5.83
CA GLY A 33 4.26 -15.48 4.56
C GLY A 33 3.45 -14.60 3.60
N GLY A 34 3.38 -13.29 3.85
CA GLY A 34 2.75 -12.34 2.94
C GLY A 34 3.64 -12.01 1.74
N TYR A 35 3.08 -12.06 0.54
CA TYR A 35 3.70 -11.50 -0.67
C TYR A 35 3.31 -10.03 -0.80
N ALA A 36 4.26 -9.11 -0.59
CA ALA A 36 4.00 -7.68 -0.69
C ALA A 36 4.10 -7.18 -2.12
N ILE A 37 3.04 -6.48 -2.56
CA ILE A 37 3.01 -5.67 -3.76
C ILE A 37 3.15 -4.22 -3.31
N ASP A 38 4.28 -3.60 -3.61
CA ASP A 38 4.54 -2.19 -3.31
C ASP A 38 4.06 -1.32 -4.48
N ALA A 39 2.94 -0.63 -4.29
CA ALA A 39 2.38 0.23 -5.34
C ALA A 39 3.22 1.48 -5.61
N ASP A 40 4.03 1.94 -4.66
CA ASP A 40 4.96 3.05 -4.88
C ASP A 40 6.10 2.60 -5.80
N ALA A 41 6.57 1.35 -5.65
CA ALA A 41 7.54 0.74 -6.56
C ALA A 41 6.95 0.56 -7.98
N LEU A 42 5.70 0.11 -8.09
CA LEU A 42 5.01 0.03 -9.39
C LEU A 42 4.81 1.42 -10.03
N GLY A 43 4.60 2.47 -9.22
CA GLY A 43 4.56 3.85 -9.69
C GLY A 43 5.91 4.31 -10.25
N HIS A 44 7.02 3.89 -9.66
CA HIS A 44 8.35 4.14 -10.24
C HIS A 44 8.57 3.38 -11.55
N GLU A 45 8.13 2.12 -11.62
CA GLU A 45 8.16 1.32 -12.85
C GLU A 45 7.33 1.97 -13.96
N ALA A 46 6.16 2.52 -13.62
CA ALA A 46 5.28 3.24 -14.55
C ALA A 46 5.99 4.43 -15.21
N LEU A 47 6.74 5.21 -14.43
CA LEU A 47 7.48 6.38 -14.94
C LEU A 47 8.69 6.03 -15.81
N GLN A 48 8.99 4.74 -15.98
CA GLN A 48 10.03 4.25 -16.89
C GLN A 48 9.45 3.70 -18.20
N GLN A 49 8.12 3.58 -18.31
CA GLN A 49 7.49 3.02 -19.50
C GLN A 49 7.49 4.04 -20.65
N PRO A 50 7.95 3.69 -21.86
CA PRO A 50 8.05 4.62 -22.99
C PRO A 50 6.75 5.36 -23.29
N GLU A 51 5.61 4.68 -23.22
CA GLU A 51 4.29 5.24 -23.48
C GLU A 51 3.84 6.25 -22.40
N ILE A 52 4.19 6.01 -21.14
CA ILE A 52 3.90 6.94 -20.04
C ILE A 52 4.81 8.15 -20.12
N ILE A 53 6.10 7.95 -20.40
CA ILE A 53 7.05 9.04 -20.61
C ILE A 53 6.56 9.94 -21.75
N ALA A 54 6.22 9.37 -22.90
CA ALA A 54 5.73 10.11 -24.05
C ALA A 54 4.44 10.89 -23.73
N ALA A 55 3.49 10.29 -23.00
CA ALA A 55 2.26 10.96 -22.58
C ALA A 55 2.52 12.15 -21.65
N LEU A 56 3.42 12.00 -20.67
CA LEU A 56 3.76 13.06 -19.73
C LEU A 56 4.55 14.19 -20.40
N VAL A 57 5.50 13.87 -21.30
CA VAL A 57 6.23 14.85 -22.09
C VAL A 57 5.29 15.60 -23.04
N GLY A 58 4.35 14.91 -23.69
CA GLY A 58 3.32 15.56 -24.50
C GLY A 58 2.45 16.53 -23.71
N LYS A 59 2.26 16.28 -22.40
CA LYS A 59 1.45 17.11 -21.52
C LYS A 59 2.20 18.31 -20.94
N TRP A 60 3.41 18.11 -20.43
CA TRP A 60 4.16 19.11 -19.67
C TRP A 60 5.41 19.63 -20.39
N GLY A 61 5.69 19.13 -21.59
CA GLY A 61 6.87 19.46 -22.38
C GLY A 61 8.13 18.73 -21.92
N GLU A 62 9.23 18.92 -22.66
CA GLU A 62 10.52 18.27 -22.37
C GLU A 62 11.19 18.75 -21.08
N GLY A 63 10.70 19.84 -20.47
CA GLY A 63 11.22 20.37 -19.22
C GLY A 63 11.10 19.42 -18.01
N ILE A 64 10.30 18.36 -18.13
CA ILE A 64 10.19 17.30 -17.11
C ILE A 64 11.22 16.17 -17.31
N CYS A 65 12.07 16.24 -18.33
CA CYS A 65 13.09 15.25 -18.62
C CYS A 65 14.47 15.71 -18.14
N LYS A 66 15.29 14.74 -17.76
CA LYS A 66 16.71 14.90 -17.53
C LYS A 66 17.48 14.87 -18.86
N PRO A 67 18.77 15.26 -18.87
CA PRO A 67 19.61 15.18 -20.07
C PRO A 67 19.74 13.77 -20.67
N ASP A 68 19.52 12.72 -19.89
CA ASP A 68 19.55 11.31 -20.33
C ASP A 68 18.21 10.82 -20.93
N GLY A 69 17.22 11.71 -21.04
CA GLY A 69 15.88 11.39 -21.57
C GLY A 69 14.94 10.74 -20.55
N THR A 70 15.38 10.47 -19.33
CA THR A 70 14.51 9.95 -18.26
C THR A 70 13.73 11.07 -17.56
N LEU A 71 12.60 10.75 -16.94
CA LEU A 71 11.81 11.74 -16.22
C LEU A 71 12.53 12.26 -14.96
N ASP A 72 12.53 13.58 -14.78
CA ASP A 72 12.89 14.24 -13.54
C ASP A 72 11.72 14.23 -12.57
N ARG A 73 11.74 13.22 -11.68
CA ARG A 73 10.76 13.06 -10.60
C ARG A 73 10.66 14.28 -9.67
N ARG A 74 11.72 15.07 -9.50
CA ARG A 74 11.66 16.27 -8.67
C ARG A 74 10.82 17.34 -9.35
N GLU A 75 10.98 17.52 -10.65
CA GLU A 75 10.22 18.50 -11.41
C GLU A 75 8.75 18.08 -11.55
N ILE A 76 8.49 16.79 -11.85
CA ILE A 76 7.13 16.24 -11.81
C ILE A 76 6.50 16.48 -10.43
N GLY A 77 7.25 16.17 -9.36
CA GLY A 77 6.83 16.42 -7.98
C GLY A 77 6.42 17.88 -7.77
N ARG A 78 7.27 18.83 -8.19
CA ARG A 78 7.01 20.26 -8.08
C ARG A 78 5.70 20.65 -8.78
N ILE A 79 5.47 20.15 -9.99
CA ILE A 79 4.25 20.40 -10.78
C ILE A 79 3.00 19.86 -10.05
N VAL A 80 3.03 18.60 -9.62
CA VAL A 80 1.85 17.96 -9.01
C VAL A 80 1.58 18.38 -7.57
N PHE A 81 2.60 18.86 -6.84
CA PHE A 81 2.39 19.44 -5.51
C PHE A 81 1.81 20.85 -5.56
N ALA A 82 2.06 21.60 -6.64
CA ALA A 82 1.55 22.96 -6.78
C ALA A 82 0.08 23.02 -7.22
N ASP A 83 -0.41 22.02 -7.97
CA ASP A 83 -1.77 22.02 -8.52
C ASP A 83 -2.43 20.63 -8.46
N PRO A 84 -3.53 20.46 -7.70
CA PRO A 84 -4.30 19.21 -7.66
C PRO A 84 -4.78 18.72 -9.03
N ARG A 85 -5.04 19.63 -10.00
CA ARG A 85 -5.43 19.24 -11.36
C ARG A 85 -4.29 18.54 -12.09
N GLN A 86 -3.05 18.98 -11.87
CA GLN A 86 -1.87 18.34 -12.45
C GLN A 86 -1.60 16.98 -11.81
N ARG A 87 -1.79 16.88 -10.49
CA ARG A 87 -1.73 15.60 -9.79
C ARG A 87 -2.73 14.60 -10.36
N ASN A 88 -4.00 14.99 -10.48
CA ASN A 88 -5.03 14.11 -11.05
C ASN A 88 -4.69 13.67 -12.49
N ALA A 89 -4.05 14.55 -13.27
CA ALA A 89 -3.63 14.20 -14.61
C ALA A 89 -2.46 13.17 -14.62
N LEU A 90 -1.49 13.31 -13.70
CA LEU A 90 -0.45 12.29 -13.51
C LEU A 90 -1.07 10.95 -13.15
N GLU A 91 -1.93 10.97 -12.13
CA GLU A 91 -2.63 9.80 -11.60
C GLU A 91 -3.43 9.09 -12.70
N ALA A 92 -4.19 9.84 -13.51
CA ALA A 92 -4.95 9.30 -14.64
C ALA A 92 -4.05 8.62 -15.70
N THR A 93 -2.82 9.09 -15.88
CA THR A 93 -1.85 8.47 -16.80
C THR A 93 -1.22 7.21 -16.20
N VAL A 94 -0.86 7.21 -14.91
CA VAL A 94 -0.08 6.11 -14.31
C VAL A 94 -0.92 5.03 -13.64
N PHE A 95 -2.10 5.35 -13.10
CA PHE A 95 -2.94 4.40 -12.37
C PHE A 95 -3.42 3.21 -13.20
N PRO A 96 -3.78 3.35 -14.49
CA PRO A 96 -4.14 2.20 -15.32
C PRO A 96 -3.02 1.15 -15.39
N TYR A 97 -1.78 1.61 -15.58
CA TYR A 97 -0.60 0.75 -15.62
C TYR A 97 -0.35 0.07 -14.26
N ILE A 98 -0.36 0.83 -13.17
CA ILE A 98 -0.16 0.29 -11.81
C ILE A 98 -1.23 -0.74 -11.47
N GLY A 99 -2.50 -0.45 -11.81
CA GLY A 99 -3.61 -1.37 -11.58
C GLY A 99 -3.44 -2.67 -12.35
N GLU A 100 -2.98 -2.62 -13.60
CA GLU A 100 -2.74 -3.83 -14.39
C GLU A 100 -1.56 -4.65 -13.86
N ARG A 101 -0.42 -4.00 -13.57
CA ARG A 101 0.73 -4.66 -12.92
C ARG A 101 0.34 -5.29 -11.60
N THR A 102 -0.46 -4.60 -10.79
CA THR A 102 -0.98 -5.13 -9.52
C THR A 102 -1.79 -6.42 -9.72
N ARG A 103 -2.68 -6.47 -10.73
CA ARG A 103 -3.43 -7.71 -11.04
C ARG A 103 -2.52 -8.86 -11.45
N GLN A 104 -1.48 -8.60 -12.22
CA GLN A 104 -0.50 -9.60 -12.64
C GLN A 104 0.31 -10.15 -11.46
N GLU A 105 0.73 -9.27 -10.54
CA GLU A 105 1.41 -9.65 -9.29
C GLU A 105 0.48 -10.49 -8.40
N ILE A 106 -0.78 -10.07 -8.24
CA ILE A 106 -1.80 -10.86 -7.51
C ILE A 106 -1.92 -12.25 -8.13
N PHE A 107 -2.09 -12.34 -9.45
CA PHE A 107 -2.26 -13.63 -10.13
C PHE A 107 -1.04 -14.56 -9.91
N SER A 108 0.17 -14.03 -10.06
CA SER A 108 1.41 -14.77 -9.82
C SER A 108 1.53 -15.26 -8.38
N ALA A 109 1.14 -14.44 -7.41
CA ALA A 109 1.16 -14.79 -6.00
C ALA A 109 0.09 -15.84 -5.63
N GLN A 110 -1.06 -15.86 -6.33
CA GLN A 110 -2.12 -16.87 -6.11
C GLN A 110 -1.63 -18.29 -6.41
N VAL A 111 -0.77 -18.48 -7.41
CA VAL A 111 -0.27 -19.81 -7.79
C VAL A 111 1.00 -20.24 -7.05
N ASN A 112 1.69 -19.34 -6.34
CA ASN A 112 2.92 -19.66 -5.62
C ASN A 112 2.67 -20.36 -4.26
N PRO A 113 3.05 -21.62 -4.04
CA PRO A 113 2.74 -22.35 -2.80
C PRO A 113 3.40 -21.77 -1.54
N ALA A 114 4.47 -20.98 -1.67
CA ALA A 114 5.15 -20.35 -0.53
C ALA A 114 4.42 -19.10 -0.01
N VAL A 115 3.42 -18.60 -0.73
CA VAL A 115 2.67 -17.40 -0.38
C VAL A 115 1.41 -17.79 0.37
N ALA A 116 1.24 -17.27 1.59
CA ALA A 116 0.03 -17.48 2.39
C ALA A 116 -1.08 -16.48 2.01
N PHE A 117 -0.71 -15.23 1.73
CA PHE A 117 -1.61 -14.16 1.34
C PHE A 117 -0.89 -13.08 0.53
N VAL A 118 -1.64 -12.25 -0.19
CA VAL A 118 -1.10 -11.09 -0.91
C VAL A 118 -1.32 -9.85 -0.06
N LEU A 119 -0.32 -8.99 0.05
CA LEU A 119 -0.39 -7.72 0.73
C LEU A 119 -0.21 -6.59 -0.29
N LEU A 120 -1.28 -5.88 -0.64
CA LEU A 120 -1.21 -4.69 -1.49
C LEU A 120 -0.90 -3.47 -0.63
N ASP A 121 0.36 -3.04 -0.65
CA ASP A 121 0.81 -1.86 0.09
C ASP A 121 0.69 -0.60 -0.78
N ALA A 122 -0.36 0.19 -0.55
CA ALA A 122 -0.65 1.37 -1.35
C ALA A 122 -1.22 2.51 -0.49
N ALA A 123 -0.54 3.65 -0.44
CA ALA A 123 -1.00 4.80 0.35
C ALA A 123 -2.30 5.42 -0.19
N VAL A 124 -2.49 5.34 -1.51
CA VAL A 124 -3.63 5.88 -2.25
C VAL A 124 -4.60 4.78 -2.72
N LEU A 125 -4.59 3.62 -2.05
CA LEU A 125 -5.36 2.43 -2.46
C LEU A 125 -6.84 2.73 -2.71
N LEU A 126 -7.46 3.50 -1.82
CA LEU A 126 -8.88 3.83 -1.88
C LEU A 126 -9.15 4.92 -2.91
N GLU A 127 -8.29 5.94 -2.92
CA GLU A 127 -8.33 7.06 -3.86
C GLU A 127 -8.18 6.60 -5.32
N ALA A 128 -7.34 5.58 -5.56
CA ALA A 128 -7.10 4.98 -6.87
C ALA A 128 -8.15 3.93 -7.29
N GLY A 129 -9.15 3.67 -6.45
CA GLY A 129 -10.20 2.67 -6.73
C GLY A 129 -9.72 1.22 -6.60
N TRP A 130 -8.50 0.97 -6.12
CA TRP A 130 -7.95 -0.39 -5.97
C TRP A 130 -8.54 -1.15 -4.78
N GLY A 131 -9.42 -0.52 -3.99
CA GLY A 131 -10.23 -1.19 -2.97
C GLY A 131 -11.08 -2.34 -3.54
N GLU A 132 -11.40 -2.31 -4.82
CA GLU A 132 -12.08 -3.43 -5.48
C GLU A 132 -11.21 -4.69 -5.58
N MET A 133 -9.89 -4.54 -5.59
CA MET A 133 -8.94 -5.66 -5.67
C MET A 133 -8.67 -6.35 -4.33
N VAL A 134 -9.14 -5.80 -3.21
CA VAL A 134 -8.83 -6.31 -1.88
C VAL A 134 -10.01 -7.05 -1.27
N ASP A 135 -9.74 -8.15 -0.57
CA ASP A 135 -10.71 -8.91 0.22
C ASP A 135 -10.84 -8.37 1.64
N ARG A 136 -9.73 -7.84 2.16
CA ARG A 136 -9.62 -7.22 3.48
C ARG A 136 -8.79 -5.96 3.38
N LEU A 137 -9.18 -4.93 4.11
CA LEU A 137 -8.45 -3.68 4.23
C LEU A 137 -8.01 -3.48 5.67
N VAL A 138 -6.72 -3.26 5.87
CA VAL A 138 -6.12 -2.96 7.17
C VAL A 138 -5.65 -1.51 7.17
N TYR A 139 -6.06 -0.76 8.20
CA TYR A 139 -5.63 0.62 8.41
C TYR A 139 -4.58 0.69 9.51
N VAL A 140 -3.42 1.25 9.19
CA VAL A 140 -2.34 1.48 10.14
C VAL A 140 -2.45 2.89 10.70
N ASP A 141 -2.56 3.01 12.01
CA ASP A 141 -2.71 4.26 12.72
C ASP A 141 -1.58 4.50 13.73
N ALA A 142 -1.42 5.74 14.15
CA ALA A 142 -0.63 6.14 15.31
C ALA A 142 -1.09 7.53 15.77
N PRO A 143 -0.98 7.87 17.06
CA PRO A 143 -1.27 9.22 17.55
C PRO A 143 -0.57 10.29 16.72
N ARG A 144 -1.27 11.39 16.41
CA ARG A 144 -0.75 12.43 15.50
C ARG A 144 0.59 12.98 15.97
N ASP A 145 0.78 13.19 17.26
CA ASP A 145 2.03 13.70 17.83
C ASP A 145 3.19 12.71 17.62
N THR A 146 2.92 11.41 17.76
CA THR A 146 3.88 10.34 17.44
C THR A 146 4.25 10.36 15.95
N ARG A 147 3.26 10.56 15.06
CA ARG A 147 3.51 10.64 13.61
C ARG A 147 4.34 11.88 13.26
N LEU A 148 4.01 13.03 13.83
CA LEU A 148 4.76 14.28 13.65
C LEU A 148 6.21 14.13 14.12
N ALA A 149 6.43 13.61 15.33
CA ALA A 149 7.78 13.39 15.86
C ALA A 149 8.62 12.47 14.96
N ARG A 150 8.03 11.39 14.45
CA ARG A 150 8.70 10.47 13.50
C ARG A 150 9.06 11.16 12.18
N LEU A 151 8.13 11.94 11.62
CA LEU A 151 8.33 12.63 10.35
C LEU A 151 9.33 13.79 10.47
N ALA A 152 9.31 14.51 11.58
CA ALA A 152 10.30 15.52 11.92
C ALA A 152 11.70 14.89 12.02
N ALA A 153 11.85 13.79 12.76
CA ALA A 153 13.14 13.11 12.91
C ALA A 153 13.68 12.50 11.60
N ARG A 154 12.80 11.95 10.75
CA ARG A 154 13.21 11.25 9.52
C ARG A 154 13.42 12.18 8.33
N ASN A 155 12.53 13.16 8.16
CA ASN A 155 12.42 13.97 6.94
C ASN A 155 12.48 15.48 7.21
N GLY A 156 12.63 15.91 8.47
CA GLY A 156 12.60 17.33 8.85
C GLY A 156 11.22 17.98 8.74
N TRP A 157 10.14 17.20 8.68
CA TRP A 157 8.81 17.75 8.44
C TRP A 157 8.30 18.58 9.62
N THR A 158 7.72 19.72 9.28
CA THR A 158 6.96 20.60 10.16
C THR A 158 5.51 20.13 10.30
N GLU A 159 4.81 20.68 11.30
CA GLU A 159 3.37 20.47 11.46
C GLU A 159 2.58 20.96 10.23
N ALA A 160 3.00 22.07 9.64
CA ALA A 160 2.38 22.62 8.43
C ALA A 160 2.52 21.65 7.25
N GLU A 161 3.69 21.03 7.08
CA GLU A 161 3.91 20.03 6.03
C GLU A 161 3.08 18.76 6.25
N LEU A 162 3.02 18.25 7.48
CA LEU A 162 2.17 17.10 7.80
C LEU A 162 0.70 17.42 7.47
N THR A 163 0.21 18.57 7.92
CA THR A 163 -1.18 19.01 7.68
C THR A 163 -1.47 19.16 6.19
N ALA A 164 -0.57 19.78 5.42
CA ALA A 164 -0.72 19.91 3.98
C ALA A 164 -0.77 18.55 3.27
N ARG A 165 0.04 17.58 3.73
CA ARG A 165 0.07 16.22 3.18
C ARG A 165 -1.18 15.43 3.52
N GLU A 166 -1.72 15.61 4.72
CA GLU A 166 -2.99 15.01 5.14
C GLU A 166 -4.17 15.57 4.33
N ALA A 167 -4.22 16.89 4.15
CA ALA A 167 -5.24 17.55 3.34
C ALA A 167 -5.21 17.14 1.86
N ALA A 168 -4.05 16.66 1.38
CA ALA A 168 -3.87 16.22 0.01
C ALA A 168 -4.38 14.79 -0.25
N GLN A 169 -4.72 14.01 0.78
CA GLN A 169 -5.24 12.64 0.68
C GLN A 169 -6.68 12.54 1.21
N TRP A 170 -7.34 11.38 1.03
CA TRP A 170 -8.63 11.18 1.70
C TRP A 170 -8.50 11.33 3.22
N PRO A 171 -9.55 11.82 3.89
CA PRO A 171 -9.56 11.95 5.35
C PRO A 171 -9.23 10.62 6.04
N ALA A 172 -8.35 10.68 7.04
CA ALA A 172 -7.96 9.51 7.83
C ALA A 172 -9.17 8.74 8.39
N ALA A 173 -10.19 9.47 8.87
CA ALA A 173 -11.42 8.90 9.40
C ALA A 173 -12.19 8.08 8.35
N GLU A 174 -12.25 8.54 7.09
CA GLU A 174 -12.92 7.80 6.02
C GLU A 174 -12.17 6.52 5.65
N LYS A 175 -10.83 6.59 5.56
CA LYS A 175 -9.99 5.42 5.33
C LYS A 175 -10.12 4.39 6.44
N ARG A 176 -10.15 4.87 7.70
CA ARG A 176 -10.34 4.03 8.89
C ARG A 176 -11.71 3.37 8.93
N ALA A 177 -12.78 4.11 8.60
CA ALA A 177 -14.15 3.59 8.60
C ALA A 177 -14.40 2.49 7.56
N ARG A 178 -13.60 2.46 6.49
CA ARG A 178 -13.66 1.43 5.43
C ARG A 178 -12.79 0.21 5.75
N ALA A 179 -11.96 0.27 6.78
CA ALA A 179 -11.05 -0.81 7.12
C ALA A 179 -11.74 -1.92 7.90
N ASN A 180 -11.38 -3.17 7.60
CA ASN A 180 -11.81 -4.33 8.36
C ASN A 180 -11.09 -4.44 9.71
N ALA A 181 -9.90 -3.87 9.82
CA ALA A 181 -9.16 -3.80 11.07
C ALA A 181 -8.27 -2.56 11.13
N VAL A 182 -7.94 -2.16 12.36
CA VAL A 182 -7.00 -1.09 12.65
C VAL A 182 -5.83 -1.64 13.45
N LEU A 183 -4.61 -1.38 12.97
CA LEU A 183 -3.37 -1.67 13.70
C LEU A 183 -2.80 -0.35 14.22
N VAL A 184 -2.56 -0.23 15.52
CA VAL A 184 -2.04 0.99 16.13
C VAL A 184 -0.55 0.82 16.43
N ASN A 185 0.30 1.66 15.84
CA ASN A 185 1.75 1.58 15.96
C ASN A 185 2.30 2.68 16.89
N ASP A 186 2.04 2.55 18.18
CA ASP A 186 2.47 3.47 19.23
C ASP A 186 3.18 2.80 20.42
N ALA A 187 3.03 1.49 20.61
CA ALA A 187 3.65 0.71 21.69
C ALA A 187 4.89 -0.11 21.28
N GLY A 188 5.50 0.21 20.13
CA GLY A 188 6.72 -0.44 19.64
C GLY A 188 6.47 -1.64 18.72
N ILE A 189 7.55 -2.21 18.19
CA ILE A 189 7.48 -3.22 17.11
C ILE A 189 6.89 -4.56 17.57
N ALA A 190 7.16 -4.98 18.80
CA ALA A 190 6.66 -6.24 19.35
C ALA A 190 5.13 -6.22 19.48
N ASP A 191 4.57 -5.10 19.93
CA ASP A 191 3.12 -4.94 20.03
C ASP A 191 2.46 -4.97 18.64
N LEU A 192 3.03 -4.25 17.66
CA LEU A 192 2.53 -4.29 16.28
C LEU A 192 2.59 -5.70 15.68
N GLN A 193 3.65 -6.45 15.97
CA GLN A 193 3.77 -7.86 15.58
C GLN A 193 2.64 -8.71 16.18
N CYS A 194 2.36 -8.56 17.47
CA CYS A 194 1.26 -9.26 18.14
C CYS A 194 -0.12 -8.90 17.56
N GLN A 195 -0.36 -7.63 17.22
CA GLN A 195 -1.60 -7.23 16.56
C GLN A 195 -1.76 -7.88 15.18
N VAL A 196 -0.68 -7.94 14.38
CA VAL A 196 -0.69 -8.62 13.08
C VAL A 196 -0.93 -10.13 13.24
N ASP A 197 -0.27 -10.77 14.20
CA ASP A 197 -0.48 -12.20 14.49
C ASP A 197 -1.93 -12.51 14.85
N ARG A 198 -2.50 -11.74 15.78
CA ARG A 198 -3.89 -11.88 16.21
C ARG A 198 -4.84 -11.74 15.03
N TRP A 199 -4.66 -10.70 14.22
CA TRP A 199 -5.54 -10.45 13.09
C TRP A 199 -5.45 -11.54 12.03
N LEU A 200 -4.25 -12.04 11.70
CA LEU A 200 -4.08 -13.13 10.74
C LEU A 200 -4.68 -14.46 11.23
N ALA A 201 -4.59 -14.75 12.54
CA ALA A 201 -5.23 -15.91 13.13
C ALA A 201 -6.76 -15.86 12.95
N GLU A 202 -7.37 -14.68 13.12
CA GLU A 202 -8.81 -14.45 12.91
C GLU A 202 -9.24 -14.54 11.44
N GLN A 203 -8.33 -14.30 10.49
CA GLN A 203 -8.64 -14.42 9.05
C GLN A 203 -8.60 -15.87 8.54
N SER A 204 -8.01 -16.79 9.31
CA SER A 204 -7.90 -18.19 8.92
C SER A 204 -9.23 -18.92 9.19
N PRO A 205 -9.76 -19.74 8.27
CA PRO A 205 -10.98 -20.50 8.54
C PRO A 205 -10.75 -21.42 9.76
N PRO A 206 -11.77 -21.62 10.63
CA PRO A 206 -11.65 -22.37 11.88
C PRO A 206 -11.41 -23.90 11.73
N HIS A 207 -10.81 -24.36 10.63
CA HIS A 207 -10.66 -25.77 10.28
C HIS A 207 -9.25 -26.17 9.81
N ALA A 208 -8.20 -25.47 10.27
CA ALA A 208 -6.80 -25.91 10.08
C ALA A 208 -6.16 -26.51 11.36
N ALA A 209 -6.94 -26.76 12.42
CA ALA A 209 -6.45 -27.29 13.70
C ALA A 209 -6.81 -28.76 13.97
N ARG A 210 -7.28 -29.54 12.97
CA ARG A 210 -7.60 -30.98 13.13
C ARG A 210 -6.99 -31.85 12.04
N THR A 211 -5.66 -31.87 11.94
CA THR A 211 -4.97 -32.95 11.19
C THR A 211 -3.64 -33.37 11.81
N GLN A 212 -3.50 -33.28 13.13
CA GLN A 212 -2.37 -33.90 13.85
C GLN A 212 -2.77 -34.94 14.92
N GLU A 213 -4.07 -35.25 15.07
CA GLU A 213 -4.53 -36.27 16.04
C GLU A 213 -4.95 -37.62 15.41
N ILE A 214 -4.83 -37.82 14.09
CA ILE A 214 -5.24 -39.10 13.45
C ILE A 214 -4.04 -40.00 13.05
N LEU A 215 -2.80 -39.59 13.32
CA LEU A 215 -1.61 -40.43 13.02
C LEU A 215 -0.97 -41.10 14.25
N ASN A 216 -1.57 -41.00 15.44
CA ASN A 216 -1.07 -41.63 16.68
C ASN A 216 -2.10 -42.53 17.39
N SER A 217 -3.11 -43.02 16.68
CA SER A 217 -4.05 -44.02 17.19
C SER A 217 -4.38 -45.04 16.10
N ASP A 218 -3.47 -45.98 15.90
CA ASP A 218 -3.67 -47.44 15.81
C ASP A 218 -2.45 -48.12 15.16
#